data_AF-Q01Z35-F1
#
_entry.id   AF-Q01Z35-F1
#
_cell.length_a   1.000
_cell.length_b   1.000
_cell.length_c   1.000
_cell.angle_alpha   90.00
_cell.angle_beta   90.00
_cell.angle_gamma   90.00
#
_symmetry.space_group_name_H-M   'P 1'
#
loop_
_entity.id
_entity.type
_entity.pdbx_description
1 polymer ?
#
loop_
_entity_poly.entity_id
_entity_poly.type
_entity_poly.pdbx_seq_one_letter_code
_entity_poly.pdbx_strand_id
1 'polypeptide(L)'
;MTVHSATHPGVKFRIARVSFARRVELMRRVRELSRRAEFLGAGQDPTDRMDAALLQAEIEQLYVAWGVKAVEGLTVNGIVASPEVLADGPEEVFREALAAVRRELGLSEEERKNS
;
A
#
# COMPACT_ATOMS: atom_id res chain seq x y z
N MET A 1 15.13 -3.69 -2.55
CA MET A 1 14.87 -4.57 -3.70
C MET A 1 14.35 -3.74 -4.85
N THR A 2 14.69 -4.03 -6.11
CA THR A 2 14.06 -3.37 -7.28
C THR A 2 13.08 -4.32 -7.92
N VAL A 3 11.88 -3.84 -8.24
CA VAL A 3 10.81 -4.61 -8.89
C VAL A 3 10.42 -3.88 -10.18
N HIS A 4 10.26 -4.63 -11.26
CA HIS A 4 9.80 -4.11 -12.54
C HIS A 4 8.29 -4.29 -12.63
N SER A 5 7.60 -3.26 -13.13
CA SER A 5 6.17 -3.38 -13.41
C SER A 5 5.94 -4.41 -14.52
N ALA A 6 4.93 -5.27 -14.34
CA ALA A 6 4.53 -6.24 -15.34
C ALA A 6 3.53 -5.63 -16.33
N THR A 7 2.68 -4.74 -15.84
CA THR A 7 1.64 -4.06 -16.61
C THR A 7 2.15 -2.82 -17.36
N HIS A 8 3.19 -2.16 -16.87
CA HIS A 8 3.73 -0.93 -17.45
C HIS A 8 5.24 -1.04 -17.75
N PRO A 9 5.61 -1.49 -18.96
CA PRO A 9 7.01 -1.63 -19.36
C PRO A 9 7.82 -0.35 -19.16
N GLY A 10 9.00 -0.48 -18.56
CA GLY A 10 9.88 0.66 -18.24
C GLY A 10 9.67 1.24 -16.84
N VAL A 11 8.53 0.97 -16.19
CA VAL A 11 8.29 1.37 -14.81
C VAL A 11 9.00 0.43 -13.82
N LYS A 12 9.69 1.00 -12.84
CA LYS A 12 10.39 0.25 -11.80
C LYS A 12 10.18 0.89 -10.43
N PHE A 13 10.08 0.04 -9.41
CA PHE A 13 9.95 0.45 -8.02
C PHE A 13 11.17 0.00 -7.24
N ARG A 14 11.67 0.87 -6.37
CA ARG A 14 12.69 0.51 -5.39
C ARG A 14 12.05 0.34 -4.03
N ILE A 15 11.95 -0.88 -3.54
CA ILE A 15 11.41 -1.20 -2.21
C ILE A 15 12.49 -0.97 -1.15
N ALA A 16 12.12 -0.24 -0.11
CA ALA A 16 12.96 0.03 1.05
C ALA A 16 13.25 -1.27 1.81
N ARG A 17 14.52 -1.48 2.19
CA ARG A 17 14.86 -2.51 3.17
C ARG A 17 14.47 -1.99 4.55
N VAL A 18 13.56 -2.68 5.19
CA VAL A 18 12.91 -2.17 6.41
C VAL A 18 13.74 -2.52 7.64
N SER A 19 14.10 -1.51 8.45
CA SER A 19 14.64 -1.76 9.78
C SER A 19 13.52 -2.16 10.75
N PHE A 20 13.87 -2.91 11.80
CA PHE A 20 12.89 -3.37 12.79
C PHE A 20 12.09 -2.22 13.43
N ALA A 21 12.76 -1.13 13.84
CA ALA A 21 12.11 0.03 14.42
C ALA A 21 11.08 0.66 13.47
N ARG A 22 11.45 0.77 12.19
CA ARG A 22 10.58 1.24 11.12
C ARG A 22 9.35 0.33 10.96
N ARG A 23 9.55 -1.00 10.92
CA ARG A 23 8.43 -1.97 10.85
C ARG A 23 7.45 -1.78 12.01
N VAL A 24 7.96 -1.61 13.23
CA VAL A 24 7.13 -1.42 14.43
C VAL A 24 6.31 -0.13 14.34
N GLU A 25 6.88 0.97 13.88
CA GLU A 25 6.16 2.22 13.69
C GLU A 25 5.00 2.08 12.70
N LEU A 26 5.26 1.46 11.55
CA LEU A 26 4.23 1.19 10.55
C LEU A 26 3.10 0.33 11.11
N MET A 27 3.44 -0.77 11.79
CA MET A 27 2.45 -1.68 12.36
C MET A 27 1.57 -1.02 13.43
N ARG A 28 2.11 -0.04 14.18
CA ARG A 28 1.31 0.73 15.15
C ARG A 28 0.22 1.54 14.45
N ARG A 29 0.58 2.26 13.38
CA ARG A 29 -0.37 3.08 12.61
C ARG A 29 -1.40 2.20 11.90
N VAL A 30 -0.96 1.12 11.24
CA VAL A 30 -1.86 0.17 10.56
C VAL A 30 -2.84 -0.46 11.54
N ARG A 31 -2.38 -0.90 12.72
CA ARG A 31 -3.26 -1.51 13.74
C ARG A 31 -4.37 -0.56 14.22
N GLU A 32 -4.08 0.73 14.28
CA GLU A 32 -5.09 1.71 14.66
C GLU A 32 -6.17 1.85 13.58
N LEU A 33 -5.77 2.03 12.33
CA LEU A 33 -6.67 2.14 11.18
C LEU A 33 -7.48 0.85 10.98
N SER A 34 -6.83 -0.32 11.10
CA SER A 34 -7.47 -1.63 10.91
C SER A 34 -8.61 -1.86 11.91
N ARG A 35 -8.40 -1.54 13.19
CA ARG A 35 -9.45 -1.67 14.22
C ARG A 35 -10.66 -0.79 13.94
N ARG A 36 -10.44 0.43 13.42
CA ARG A 36 -11.53 1.33 13.04
C ARG A 36 -12.28 0.79 11.83
N ALA A 37 -11.56 0.30 10.83
CA ALA A 37 -12.15 -0.31 9.64
C ALA A 37 -12.97 -1.57 9.99
N GLU A 38 -12.46 -2.43 10.88
CA GLU A 38 -13.18 -3.62 11.38
C GLU A 38 -14.48 -3.24 12.12
N PHE A 39 -14.41 -2.23 12.99
CA PHE A 39 -15.59 -1.74 13.72
C PHE A 39 -16.68 -1.26 12.77
N LEU A 40 -16.32 -0.44 11.78
CA LEU A 40 -17.24 0.09 10.79
C LEU A 40 -17.75 -1.01 9.83
N GLY A 41 -16.89 -1.94 9.42
CA GLY A 41 -17.25 -3.05 8.52
C GLY A 41 -18.23 -4.05 9.13
N ALA A 42 -18.28 -4.15 10.47
CA ALA A 42 -19.28 -4.96 11.19
C ALA A 42 -20.68 -4.31 11.21
N GLY A 43 -20.80 -3.04 10.83
CA GLY A 43 -22.05 -2.31 10.70
C GLY A 43 -22.95 -2.81 9.57
N GLN A 44 -24.26 -2.56 9.70
CA GLN A 44 -25.24 -2.81 8.65
C GLN A 44 -25.53 -1.57 7.80
N ASP A 45 -25.08 -0.39 8.23
CA ASP A 45 -25.23 0.85 7.46
C ASP A 45 -24.29 0.80 6.23
N PRO A 46 -24.81 1.05 5.01
CA PRO A 46 -23.98 1.20 3.82
C PRO A 46 -22.88 2.26 3.98
N THR A 47 -23.13 3.32 4.75
CA THR A 47 -22.18 4.40 5.04
C THR A 47 -20.98 3.86 5.82
N ASP A 48 -21.22 3.08 6.88
CA ASP A 48 -20.15 2.47 7.67
C ASP A 48 -19.27 1.55 6.81
N ARG A 49 -19.87 0.81 5.87
CA ARG A 49 -19.10 -0.05 4.95
C ARG A 49 -18.23 0.75 3.98
N MET A 50 -18.73 1.88 3.50
CA MET A 50 -17.95 2.79 2.67
C MET A 50 -16.76 3.38 3.45
N ASP A 51 -17.00 3.82 4.69
CA ASP A 51 -15.95 4.36 5.54
C ASP A 51 -14.90 3.30 5.90
N ALA A 52 -15.32 2.05 6.14
CA ALA A 52 -14.40 0.93 6.32
C ALA A 52 -13.51 0.71 5.08
N ALA A 53 -14.07 0.79 3.87
CA ALA A 53 -13.32 0.65 2.63
C ALA A 53 -12.31 1.79 2.42
N LEU A 54 -12.68 3.02 2.78
CA LEU A 54 -11.78 4.18 2.73
C LEU A 54 -10.58 4.00 3.68
N LEU A 55 -10.82 3.52 4.91
CA LEU A 55 -9.74 3.24 5.85
C LEU A 55 -8.81 2.12 5.36
N GLN A 56 -9.34 1.11 4.66
CA GLN A 56 -8.50 0.08 4.03
C GLN A 56 -7.64 0.66 2.91
N ALA A 57 -8.20 1.53 2.06
CA ALA A 57 -7.43 2.23 1.03
C ALA A 57 -6.33 3.12 1.64
N GLU A 58 -6.60 3.79 2.77
CA GLU A 58 -5.60 4.58 3.49
C GLU A 58 -4.46 3.71 4.04
N ILE A 59 -4.75 2.51 4.55
CA ILE A 59 -3.74 1.53 4.97
C ILE A 59 -2.86 1.11 3.79
N GLU A 60 -3.47 0.83 2.63
CA GLU A 60 -2.73 0.48 1.42
C GLU A 60 -1.81 1.60 0.96
N GLN A 61 -2.30 2.84 0.96
CA GLN A 61 -1.50 4.01 0.62
C GLN A 61 -0.35 4.22 1.61
N LEU A 62 -0.61 4.02 2.91
CA LEU A 62 0.41 4.08 3.94
C LEU A 62 1.52 3.04 3.71
N TYR A 63 1.16 1.81 3.32
CA TYR A 63 2.15 0.80 2.96
C TYR A 63 3.01 1.24 1.78
N VAL A 64 2.40 1.73 0.70
CA VAL A 64 3.12 2.13 -0.52
C VAL A 64 4.03 3.34 -0.24
N ALA A 65 3.50 4.41 0.34
CA ALA A 65 4.26 5.62 0.64
C ALA A 65 5.46 5.34 1.55
N TRP A 66 5.33 4.37 2.44
CA TRP A 66 6.37 4.05 3.40
C TRP A 66 7.39 3.01 2.88
N GLY A 67 6.91 2.02 2.13
CA GLY A 67 7.69 0.88 1.64
C GLY A 67 8.37 1.12 0.29
N VAL A 68 7.84 2.02 -0.55
CA VAL A 68 8.47 2.41 -1.81
C VAL A 68 9.44 3.56 -1.54
N LYS A 69 10.70 3.38 -1.95
CA LYS A 69 11.77 4.37 -1.84
C LYS A 69 11.88 5.26 -3.08
N ALA A 70 11.53 4.72 -4.26
CA ALA A 70 11.53 5.46 -5.51
C ALA A 70 10.66 4.76 -6.55
N VAL A 71 10.12 5.55 -7.46
CA VAL A 71 9.47 5.10 -8.69
C VAL A 71 10.27 5.69 -9.86
N GLU A 72 10.55 4.88 -10.87
CA GLU A 72 11.28 5.29 -12.07
C GLU A 72 10.46 4.91 -13.30
N GLY A 73 10.53 5.71 -14.35
CA GLY A 73 9.86 5.43 -15.63
C GLY A 73 8.35 5.74 -15.66
N LEU A 74 7.82 6.39 -14.62
CA LEU A 74 6.42 6.81 -14.55
C LEU A 74 6.33 8.32 -14.33
N THR A 75 5.40 8.94 -15.06
CA THR A 75 4.98 10.33 -14.88
C THR A 75 3.48 10.33 -14.62
N VAL A 76 3.05 10.99 -13.54
CA VAL A 76 1.66 11.14 -13.16
C VAL A 76 1.32 12.63 -13.20
N ASN A 77 0.31 13.01 -13.98
CA ASN A 77 -0.10 14.42 -14.13
C ASN A 77 1.06 15.38 -14.47
N GLY A 78 2.02 14.92 -15.30
CA GLY A 78 3.19 15.70 -15.70
C GLY A 78 4.33 15.74 -14.67
N ILE A 79 4.18 15.09 -13.51
CA ILE A 79 5.19 15.03 -12.45
C ILE A 79 5.83 13.64 -12.44
N VAL A 80 7.17 13.58 -12.32
CA VAL A 80 7.88 12.30 -12.13
C VAL A 80 7.36 11.65 -10.86
N ALA A 81 6.90 10.40 -10.98
CA ALA A 81 6.25 9.72 -9.89
C ALA A 81 7.19 9.58 -8.68
N SER A 82 6.70 9.96 -7.52
CA SER A 82 7.27 9.63 -6.21
C SER A 82 6.36 8.59 -5.52
N PRO A 83 6.80 7.96 -4.42
CA PRO A 83 5.95 7.08 -3.62
C PRO A 83 4.60 7.71 -3.23
N GLU A 84 4.61 9.00 -2.91
CA GLU A 84 3.42 9.76 -2.50
C GLU A 84 2.46 10.03 -3.68
N VAL A 85 3.02 10.29 -4.85
CA VAL A 85 2.27 10.57 -6.10
C VAL A 85 1.79 9.29 -6.77
N LEU A 86 2.31 8.12 -6.39
CA LEU A 86 1.96 6.84 -7.02
C LEU A 86 0.47 6.50 -6.90
N ALA A 87 -0.20 6.96 -5.83
CA ALA A 87 -1.63 6.77 -5.62
C ALA A 87 -2.50 7.53 -6.64
N ASP A 88 -1.97 8.60 -7.24
CA ASP A 88 -2.65 9.36 -8.30
C ASP A 88 -2.38 8.79 -9.71
N GLY A 89 -1.55 7.74 -9.79
CA GLY A 89 -1.15 7.08 -11.04
C GLY A 89 -2.07 5.93 -11.45
N PRO A 90 -1.63 5.10 -12.43
CA PRO A 90 -2.37 3.91 -12.84
C PRO A 90 -2.55 2.93 -11.66
N GLU A 91 -3.78 2.44 -11.46
CA GLU A 91 -4.10 1.58 -10.33
C GLU A 91 -3.25 0.30 -10.34
N GLU A 92 -3.00 -0.30 -11.51
CA GLU A 92 -2.23 -1.54 -11.64
C GLU A 92 -0.81 -1.38 -11.09
N VAL A 93 -0.20 -0.23 -11.36
CA VAL A 93 1.15 0.12 -10.90
C VAL A 93 1.18 0.27 -9.38
N PHE A 94 0.17 0.94 -8.81
CA PHE A 94 0.03 1.07 -7.36
C PHE A 94 -0.14 -0.31 -6.70
N ARG A 95 -0.98 -1.18 -7.26
CA ARG A 95 -1.22 -2.54 -6.74
C ARG A 95 0.04 -3.42 -6.81
N GLU A 96 0.81 -3.34 -7.89
CA GLU A 96 2.10 -4.04 -8.01
C GLU A 96 3.10 -3.58 -6.95
N ALA A 97 3.20 -2.26 -6.73
CA ALA A 97 4.06 -1.70 -5.70
C ALA A 97 3.62 -2.14 -4.30
N LEU A 98 2.30 -2.09 -4.01
CA LEU A 98 1.73 -2.57 -2.75
C LEU A 98 2.05 -4.05 -2.50
N ALA A 99 1.86 -4.91 -3.50
CA ALA A 99 2.17 -6.33 -3.41
C ALA A 99 3.66 -6.57 -3.12
N ALA A 100 4.54 -5.80 -3.78
CA ALA A 100 5.98 -5.87 -3.54
C ALA A 100 6.36 -5.44 -2.11
N VAL A 101 5.72 -4.39 -1.57
CA VAL A 101 5.92 -3.95 -0.18
C VAL A 101 5.41 -4.99 0.81
N ARG A 102 4.20 -5.53 0.62
CA ARG A 102 3.62 -6.56 1.52
C ARG A 102 4.51 -7.80 1.61
N ARG A 103 5.08 -8.23 0.48
CA ARG A 103 6.04 -9.35 0.43
C ARG A 103 7.32 -9.05 1.21
N GLU A 104 7.87 -7.84 1.09
CA GLU A 104 9.05 -7.42 1.88
C GLU A 104 8.75 -7.38 3.39
N LEU A 105 7.53 -7.01 3.77
CA LEU A 105 7.10 -6.96 5.18
C LEU A 105 6.72 -8.33 5.77
N GLY A 106 6.67 -9.37 4.94
CA GLY A 106 6.23 -10.72 5.30
C GLY A 106 4.71 -10.87 5.45
N LEU A 107 3.92 -9.91 4.98
CA LEU A 107 2.46 -9.88 5.15
C LEU A 107 1.72 -10.73 4.10
N SER A 108 2.41 -11.14 3.03
CA SER A 108 1.81 -11.89 1.92
C SER A 108 1.30 -13.29 2.30
N GLU A 109 1.73 -13.87 3.42
CA GLU A 109 1.24 -15.18 3.89
C GLU A 109 0.15 -15.07 4.98
N GLU A 110 0.15 -14.01 5.79
CA GLU A 110 -0.83 -13.83 6.87
C GLU A 110 -2.22 -13.50 6.33
N GLU A 111 -2.34 -12.81 5.18
CA GLU A 111 -3.64 -12.50 4.56
C GLU A 111 -4.38 -13.71 3.99
N ARG A 112 -3.67 -14.80 3.61
CA ARG A 112 -4.30 -16.02 3.07
C ARG A 112 -5.02 -16.86 4.15
N LYS A 113 -4.78 -16.61 5.44
CA LYS A 113 -5.36 -17.38 6.55
C LYS A 113 -6.65 -16.79 7.12
N ASN A 114 -7.07 -15.61 6.67
CA ASN A 114 -8.30 -14.95 7.12
C ASN A 114 -9.44 -14.95 6.08
N SER A 115 -9.42 -15.90 5.12
CA SER A 115 -10.57 -16.23 4.26
C SER A 115 -11.08 -17.64 4.56
#